data_AF-A0AAD9MG41-F1
#
_entry.id   AF-A0AAD9MG41-F1
#
_cell.length_a   1.000
_cell.length_b   1.000
_cell.length_c   1.000
_cell.angle_alpha   90.00
_cell.angle_beta   90.00
_cell.angle_gamma   90.00
#
_symmetry.space_group_name_H-M   'P 1'
#
loop_
_entity.id
_entity.type
_entity.pdbx_description
1 polymer ?
#
loop_
_entity_poly.entity_id
_entity_poly.type
_entity_poly.pdbx_seq_one_letter_code
_entity_poly.pdbx_strand_id
1 'polypeptide(L)'
;MAPHGAATRYDERRPVFLTDPRGLSAWARESQAPVARPGSPTAARAASKRVRDAEADMAEAEPAVDKDGGRSKRDGASSAPAPGEPSPAAGTMESAPSVVAPEAQLPDGCLVYIPSALQTPLLNEVVTVIGTLSTLPELAAAEFAGEAEDLIAAHPPTSRCPRVHAISVAAAGETGPAGPALETPALVEQARAGLLAFLQRCLGGDSLAAEYLLLQLVGRVATRQENTGLVGLLSLNLTQAPAAAATPAGPLSPQGQAIRDALEAVAPRVVPLSLDIKELSARPWWPMRHQTTERLLPGRLQLAKGTQVLVDESVMTAGMLSEVAIRNLQAVEGLIRSQKVSYGFEFFELEQEADAPVTVLSCGRSMLKDAIALWLPLEASSPEPTAGVLADVAGQLPLFRAFLAHARGLDFSIPSSMTETVEKVWAAANELENRRAARCAAASAAVAR
;
A
#
# COMPACT_ATOMS: atom_id res chain seq x y z
N MET A 1 38.18 -21.54 25.38
CA MET A 1 37.23 -22.66 25.34
C MET A 1 35.83 -22.08 25.34
N ALA A 2 35.15 -22.10 24.20
CA ALA A 2 33.74 -21.74 24.11
C ALA A 2 32.90 -22.90 24.68
N PRO A 3 31.88 -22.65 25.51
CA PRO A 3 31.02 -23.72 25.97
C PRO A 3 30.19 -24.21 24.78
N HIS A 4 30.49 -25.42 24.32
CA HIS A 4 29.59 -26.23 23.50
C HIS A 4 28.32 -26.53 24.31
N GLY A 5 27.15 -26.37 23.68
CA GLY A 5 25.94 -27.09 24.12
C GLY A 5 24.97 -26.33 25.03
N ALA A 6 24.87 -25.00 24.97
CA ALA A 6 23.65 -24.36 25.44
C ALA A 6 22.55 -24.61 24.39
N ALA A 7 21.64 -25.56 24.66
CA ALA A 7 20.44 -25.71 23.87
C ALA A 7 19.77 -24.33 23.76
N THR A 8 19.74 -23.75 22.57
CA THR A 8 18.97 -22.53 22.31
C THR A 8 17.52 -22.85 22.61
N ARG A 9 17.06 -22.48 23.81
CA ARG A 9 15.64 -22.57 24.19
C ARG A 9 14.87 -21.56 23.35
N TYR A 10 14.46 -22.00 22.17
CA TYR A 10 13.57 -21.24 21.29
C TYR A 10 12.19 -21.01 21.93
N ASP A 11 11.81 -21.84 22.91
CA ASP A 11 10.51 -21.79 23.59
C ASP A 11 10.20 -20.49 24.34
N GLU A 12 11.21 -19.68 24.67
CA GLU A 12 11.01 -18.40 25.36
C GLU A 12 11.00 -17.18 24.41
N ARG A 13 11.13 -17.41 23.09
CA ARG A 13 11.26 -16.36 22.07
C ARG A 13 10.20 -16.50 21.00
N ARG A 14 9.41 -15.45 20.78
CA ARG A 14 8.38 -15.44 19.73
C ARG A 14 9.02 -15.02 18.40
N PRO A 15 8.95 -15.83 17.34
CA PRO A 15 9.39 -15.42 16.01
C PRO A 15 8.37 -14.48 15.38
N VAL A 16 8.83 -13.32 14.94
CA VAL A 16 8.03 -12.35 14.18
C VAL A 16 8.74 -12.09 12.86
N PHE A 17 8.00 -12.11 11.76
CA PHE A 17 8.54 -11.80 10.45
C PHE A 17 8.33 -10.32 10.15
N LEU A 18 9.43 -9.58 9.97
CA LEU A 18 9.41 -8.16 9.65
C LEU A 18 9.69 -7.96 8.17
N THR A 19 8.93 -7.05 7.55
CA THR A 19 9.10 -6.60 6.17
C THR A 19 9.29 -5.10 6.15
N ASP A 20 9.91 -4.58 5.10
CA ASP A 20 9.96 -3.14 4.92
C ASP A 20 8.55 -2.53 4.81
N PRO A 21 8.32 -1.36 5.43
CA PRO A 21 7.05 -0.66 5.28
C PRO A 21 6.82 -0.28 3.82
N ARG A 22 5.60 -0.53 3.34
CA ARG A 22 5.24 -0.22 1.95
C ARG A 22 5.27 1.28 1.69
N GLY A 23 5.71 1.64 0.48
CA GLY A 23 5.68 3.03 0.02
C GLY A 23 6.74 3.93 0.64
N LEU A 24 7.79 3.38 1.27
CA LEU A 24 8.81 4.20 1.92
C LEU A 24 9.53 5.12 0.92
N SER A 25 9.45 6.43 1.16
CA SER A 25 10.08 7.47 0.35
C SER A 25 11.60 7.36 0.42
N ALA A 26 12.31 7.80 -0.63
CA ALA A 26 13.77 7.67 -0.71
C ALA A 26 14.50 8.32 0.48
N TRP A 27 14.13 9.56 0.83
CA TRP A 27 14.69 10.28 1.97
C TRP A 27 14.39 9.60 3.32
N ALA A 28 13.23 8.94 3.46
CA ALA A 28 12.86 8.25 4.68
C ALA A 28 13.70 6.97 4.83
N ARG A 29 13.95 6.25 3.73
CA ARG A 29 14.85 5.08 3.71
C ARG A 29 16.28 5.45 4.09
N GLU A 30 16.81 6.53 3.50
CA GLU A 30 18.16 7.03 3.80
C GLU A 30 18.30 7.45 5.27
N SER A 31 17.28 8.09 5.84
CA SER A 31 17.30 8.49 7.25
C SER A 31 17.29 7.34 8.25
N GLN A 32 16.77 6.18 7.82
CA GLN A 32 16.70 4.96 8.62
C GLN A 32 17.92 4.05 8.39
N ALA A 33 18.82 4.42 7.46
CA ALA A 33 20.03 3.67 7.22
C ALA A 33 20.91 3.70 8.49
N PRO A 34 21.41 2.54 8.95
CA PRO A 34 22.26 2.50 10.12
C PRO A 34 23.51 3.36 9.87
N VAL A 35 23.89 4.19 10.85
CA VAL A 35 25.17 4.91 10.84
C VAL A 35 26.27 3.86 10.77
N ALA A 36 26.87 3.68 9.60
CA ALA A 36 27.96 2.75 9.42
C ALA A 36 29.09 3.18 10.37
N ARG A 37 29.43 2.31 11.34
CA ARG A 37 30.63 2.54 12.14
C ARG A 37 31.84 2.51 11.19
N PRO A 38 32.67 3.56 11.15
CA PRO A 38 33.92 3.50 10.41
C PRO A 38 34.77 2.35 10.98
N GLY A 39 34.99 1.30 10.20
CA GLY A 39 35.84 0.15 10.57
C GLY A 39 35.22 -1.25 10.45
N SER A 40 33.95 -1.39 10.08
CA SER A 40 33.37 -2.70 9.75
C SER A 40 33.69 -3.06 8.29
N PRO A 41 34.40 -4.16 7.98
CA PRO A 41 34.53 -4.61 6.60
C PRO A 41 33.16 -5.09 6.12
N THR A 42 32.42 -4.22 5.43
CA THR A 42 31.30 -4.62 4.60
C THR A 42 31.86 -5.57 3.55
N ALA A 43 31.67 -6.88 3.76
CA ALA A 43 31.91 -7.89 2.76
C ALA A 43 30.91 -7.68 1.62
N ALA A 44 31.24 -6.77 0.71
CA ALA A 44 30.60 -6.67 -0.58
C ALA A 44 30.83 -8.00 -1.30
N ARG A 45 29.81 -8.88 -1.26
CA ARG A 45 29.74 -10.04 -2.16
C ARG A 45 29.54 -9.51 -3.57
N ALA A 46 30.65 -9.16 -4.23
CA ALA A 46 30.69 -9.08 -5.67
C ALA A 46 30.37 -10.48 -6.19
N ALA A 47 29.19 -10.64 -6.78
CA ALA A 47 28.79 -11.85 -7.48
C ALA A 47 29.61 -11.99 -8.77
N SER A 48 30.84 -12.48 -8.65
CA SER A 48 31.59 -12.96 -9.81
C SER A 48 30.93 -14.25 -10.29
N LYS A 49 30.18 -14.17 -11.38
CA LYS A 49 29.82 -15.31 -12.24
C LYS A 49 31.12 -16.04 -12.60
N ARG A 50 31.41 -17.14 -11.91
CA ARG A 50 32.39 -18.12 -12.39
C ARG A 50 31.69 -19.00 -13.40
N VAL A 51 31.98 -18.76 -14.68
CA VAL A 51 31.75 -19.71 -15.77
C VAL A 51 32.53 -20.97 -15.41
N ARG A 52 31.84 -22.11 -15.30
CA ARG A 52 32.49 -23.42 -15.23
C ARG A 52 32.77 -23.84 -16.67
N ASP A 53 34.05 -23.87 -17.02
CA ASP A 53 34.56 -24.57 -18.19
C ASP A 53 34.26 -26.07 -18.02
N ALA A 54 33.58 -26.65 -19.01
CA ALA A 54 33.45 -28.08 -19.17
C ALA A 54 34.27 -28.48 -20.40
N GLU A 55 35.46 -29.05 -20.15
CA GLU A 55 36.24 -29.71 -21.19
C GLU A 55 35.58 -31.05 -21.56
N ALA A 56 35.37 -31.18 -22.87
CA ALA A 56 35.37 -32.35 -23.74
C ALA A 56 35.27 -33.76 -23.13
N ASP A 57 34.25 -34.51 -23.59
CA ASP A 57 34.49 -35.86 -24.05
C ASP A 57 33.68 -36.14 -25.33
N MET A 58 34.36 -36.76 -26.30
CA MET A 58 33.96 -36.96 -27.70
C MET A 58 33.18 -38.26 -27.91
N ALA A 59 32.16 -38.25 -28.78
CA ALA A 59 31.81 -39.39 -29.65
C ALA A 59 30.84 -38.99 -30.78
N GLU A 60 31.44 -38.82 -31.97
CA GLU A 60 31.03 -39.12 -33.35
C GLU A 60 29.57 -39.00 -33.88
N ALA A 61 29.52 -38.62 -35.16
CA ALA A 61 28.38 -38.11 -35.93
C ALA A 61 27.76 -39.14 -36.91
N GLU A 62 26.43 -39.03 -37.10
CA GLU A 62 25.62 -39.01 -38.35
C GLU A 62 25.76 -40.16 -39.40
N PRO A 63 24.73 -40.50 -40.22
CA PRO A 63 23.81 -39.53 -40.83
C PRO A 63 22.33 -39.90 -41.04
N ALA A 64 21.56 -38.84 -41.35
CA ALA A 64 20.18 -38.80 -41.81
C ALA A 64 19.88 -39.56 -43.11
N VAL A 65 18.64 -40.05 -43.24
CA VAL A 65 17.93 -40.24 -44.52
C VAL A 65 16.46 -39.86 -44.39
N ASP A 66 16.07 -38.95 -45.26
CA ASP A 66 14.77 -38.34 -45.51
C ASP A 66 13.90 -39.22 -46.44
N LYS A 67 12.60 -39.40 -46.19
CA LYS A 67 11.59 -39.73 -47.22
C LYS A 67 10.15 -39.31 -46.86
N ASP A 68 9.69 -38.43 -47.74
CA ASP A 68 8.37 -37.91 -48.10
C ASP A 68 7.22 -38.93 -48.27
N GLY A 69 5.97 -38.42 -48.17
CA GLY A 69 4.82 -38.96 -48.93
C GLY A 69 3.45 -39.12 -48.23
N GLY A 70 2.48 -38.28 -48.59
CA GLY A 70 1.17 -38.80 -49.07
C GLY A 70 -0.13 -38.59 -48.28
N ARG A 71 -0.74 -37.41 -48.46
CA ARG A 71 -2.19 -37.09 -48.69
C ARG A 71 -3.30 -38.18 -48.50
N SER A 72 -4.35 -37.75 -47.75
CA SER A 72 -5.76 -37.53 -48.21
C SER A 72 -6.90 -38.52 -47.85
N LYS A 73 -7.90 -37.94 -47.14
CA LYS A 73 -9.39 -37.94 -47.33
C LYS A 73 -10.32 -39.00 -46.67
N ARG A 74 -11.33 -38.43 -45.97
CA ARG A 74 -12.81 -38.65 -46.02
C ARG A 74 -13.37 -40.00 -45.50
N ASP A 75 -14.56 -40.14 -44.93
CA ASP A 75 -15.80 -39.36 -44.70
C ASP A 75 -16.47 -39.95 -43.42
N GLY A 76 -17.23 -39.22 -42.58
CA GLY A 76 -18.72 -39.21 -42.53
C GLY A 76 -19.32 -40.44 -41.81
N ALA A 77 -20.37 -40.42 -40.97
CA ALA A 77 -21.30 -39.39 -40.50
C ALA A 77 -22.15 -39.93 -39.30
N SER A 78 -22.72 -38.98 -38.54
CA SER A 78 -24.01 -38.95 -37.82
C SER A 78 -24.43 -39.99 -36.76
N SER A 79 -24.87 -39.51 -35.58
CA SER A 79 -26.31 -39.34 -35.26
C SER A 79 -26.53 -38.85 -33.81
N ALA A 80 -27.38 -37.84 -33.65
CA ALA A 80 -28.07 -37.48 -32.40
C ALA A 80 -29.53 -38.03 -32.48
N PRO A 81 -30.32 -38.11 -31.38
CA PRO A 81 -30.99 -36.91 -30.84
C PRO A 81 -31.29 -36.92 -29.31
N ALA A 82 -31.69 -35.76 -28.77
CA ALA A 82 -32.36 -35.53 -27.46
C ALA A 82 -33.91 -35.81 -27.60
N PRO A 83 -34.85 -35.64 -26.61
CA PRO A 83 -34.90 -34.66 -25.49
C PRO A 83 -35.61 -35.09 -24.17
N GLY A 84 -35.63 -34.21 -23.14
CA GLY A 84 -36.63 -34.26 -22.04
C GLY A 84 -36.27 -33.53 -20.73
N GLU A 85 -37.06 -32.53 -20.34
CA GLU A 85 -37.17 -31.89 -19.00
C GLU A 85 -38.63 -32.09 -18.50
N PRO A 86 -38.98 -32.09 -17.17
CA PRO A 86 -38.75 -30.97 -16.22
C PRO A 86 -38.48 -31.29 -14.71
N SER A 87 -38.09 -30.23 -13.97
CA SER A 87 -37.79 -29.93 -12.53
C SER A 87 -38.68 -30.54 -11.40
N PRO A 88 -38.50 -30.32 -10.05
CA PRO A 88 -37.45 -29.62 -9.24
C PRO A 88 -36.98 -30.38 -7.95
N ALA A 89 -35.90 -29.93 -7.28
CA ALA A 89 -35.79 -29.73 -5.81
C ALA A 89 -34.35 -29.72 -5.21
N ALA A 90 -34.19 -28.83 -4.22
CA ALA A 90 -33.29 -28.84 -3.06
C ALA A 90 -31.83 -28.38 -3.23
N GLY A 91 -31.55 -27.24 -2.60
CA GLY A 91 -30.31 -26.48 -2.65
C GLY A 91 -29.07 -27.21 -2.14
N THR A 92 -27.93 -26.77 -2.67
CA THR A 92 -26.61 -27.02 -2.08
C THR A 92 -25.88 -25.69 -2.06
N MET A 93 -25.39 -25.33 -0.88
CA MET A 93 -24.61 -24.11 -0.64
C MET A 93 -23.41 -24.06 -1.56
N GLU A 94 -23.28 -22.96 -2.30
CA GLU A 94 -22.20 -22.72 -3.23
C GLU A 94 -20.93 -22.35 -2.46
N SER A 95 -19.91 -23.20 -2.58
CA SER A 95 -18.57 -22.99 -2.05
C SER A 95 -17.94 -21.79 -2.75
N ALA A 96 -17.35 -20.87 -1.96
CA ALA A 96 -16.59 -19.74 -2.50
C ALA A 96 -15.44 -20.21 -3.42
N PRO A 97 -15.14 -19.49 -4.52
CA PRO A 97 -14.07 -19.88 -5.43
C PRO A 97 -12.69 -19.54 -4.84
N SER A 98 -11.78 -20.50 -4.97
CA SER A 98 -10.37 -20.40 -4.54
C SER A 98 -9.60 -19.50 -5.51
N VAL A 99 -9.17 -18.33 -5.04
CA VAL A 99 -8.23 -17.46 -5.76
C VAL A 99 -6.87 -18.15 -5.71
N VAL A 100 -6.37 -18.62 -6.85
CA VAL A 100 -5.04 -19.24 -6.96
C VAL A 100 -3.98 -18.20 -6.59
N ALA A 101 -3.35 -18.39 -5.43
CA ALA A 101 -2.25 -17.55 -4.98
C ALA A 101 -1.01 -17.75 -5.88
N PRO A 102 -0.29 -16.70 -6.27
CA PRO A 102 0.97 -16.83 -7.00
C PRO A 102 2.03 -17.55 -6.15
N GLU A 103 2.97 -18.27 -6.79
CA GLU A 103 4.06 -18.99 -6.13
C GLU A 103 4.76 -18.14 -5.05
N ALA A 104 4.78 -18.66 -3.83
CA ALA A 104 5.22 -17.96 -2.63
C ALA A 104 6.76 -17.82 -2.58
N GLN A 105 7.31 -16.89 -3.36
CA GLN A 105 8.60 -16.30 -2.99
C GLN A 105 8.38 -15.54 -1.68
N LEU A 106 9.19 -15.86 -0.65
CA LEU A 106 9.14 -15.07 0.58
C LEU A 106 9.41 -13.60 0.23
N PRO A 107 8.56 -12.67 0.68
CA PRO A 107 8.86 -11.26 0.52
C PRO A 107 10.19 -10.94 1.21
N ASP A 108 10.94 -10.00 0.66
CA ASP A 108 12.18 -9.53 1.29
C ASP A 108 11.87 -9.06 2.72
N GLY A 109 12.59 -9.62 3.69
CA GLY A 109 12.30 -9.42 5.10
C GLY A 109 13.29 -10.13 6.01
N CYS A 110 13.01 -10.07 7.32
CA CYS A 110 13.86 -10.65 8.35
C CYS A 110 13.01 -11.33 9.42
N LEU A 111 13.44 -12.51 9.85
CA LEU A 111 12.83 -13.19 10.99
C LEU A 111 13.49 -12.72 12.28
N VAL A 112 12.71 -12.12 13.17
CA VAL A 112 13.18 -11.59 14.44
C VAL A 112 12.65 -12.43 15.59
N TYR A 113 13.55 -12.96 16.41
CA TYR A 113 13.19 -13.64 17.65
C TYR A 113 13.15 -12.63 18.78
N ILE A 114 11.96 -12.39 19.31
CA ILE A 114 11.72 -11.43 20.39
C ILE A 114 11.65 -12.19 21.71
N PRO A 115 12.57 -11.93 22.66
CA PRO A 115 12.48 -12.49 24.01
C PRO A 115 11.18 -12.09 24.70
N SER A 116 10.63 -13.00 25.52
CA SER A 116 9.37 -12.76 26.26
C SER A 116 9.42 -11.54 27.20
N ALA A 117 10.62 -11.06 27.57
CA ALA A 117 10.81 -9.84 28.36
C ALA A 117 10.59 -8.54 27.55
N LEU A 118 10.61 -8.59 26.23
CA LEU A 118 10.37 -7.44 25.35
C LEU A 118 8.93 -7.43 24.86
N GLN A 119 8.37 -6.24 24.68
CA GLN A 119 7.05 -6.07 24.08
C GLN A 119 7.07 -6.52 22.61
N THR A 120 6.15 -7.41 22.25
CA THR A 120 5.97 -7.82 20.86
C THR A 120 5.23 -6.70 20.10
N PRO A 121 5.70 -6.30 18.92
CA PRO A 121 5.05 -5.27 18.13
C PRO A 121 3.67 -5.71 17.65
N LEU A 122 2.78 -4.74 17.46
CA LEU A 122 1.48 -4.99 16.84
C LEU A 122 1.62 -5.14 15.32
N LEU A 123 0.61 -5.74 14.68
CA LEU A 123 0.58 -5.88 13.23
C LEU A 123 0.58 -4.50 12.56
N ASN A 124 1.40 -4.34 11.53
CA ASN A 124 1.61 -3.09 10.77
C ASN A 124 2.26 -1.94 11.55
N GLU A 125 2.75 -2.21 12.76
CA GLU A 125 3.58 -1.27 13.49
C GLU A 125 4.98 -1.23 12.89
N VAL A 126 5.52 -0.03 12.69
CA VAL A 126 6.91 0.15 12.25
C VAL A 126 7.79 0.15 13.49
N VAL A 127 8.79 -0.73 13.52
CA VAL A 127 9.70 -0.86 14.66
C VAL A 127 11.15 -0.79 14.26
N THR A 128 11.98 -0.26 15.15
CA THR A 128 13.43 -0.38 15.10
C THR A 128 13.88 -1.52 16.00
N VAL A 129 14.57 -2.49 15.42
CA VAL A 129 15.10 -3.65 16.14
C VAL A 129 16.62 -3.56 16.19
N ILE A 130 17.17 -3.69 17.39
CA ILE A 130 18.60 -3.86 17.62
C ILE A 130 18.80 -5.28 18.14
N GLY A 131 19.69 -6.04 17.51
CA GLY A 131 19.90 -7.44 17.86
C GLY A 131 21.14 -8.04 17.23
N THR A 132 21.34 -9.33 17.47
CA THR A 132 22.44 -10.10 16.89
C THR A 132 21.96 -10.93 15.71
N LEU A 133 22.63 -10.79 14.56
CA LEU A 133 22.41 -11.66 13.41
C LEU A 133 22.82 -13.10 13.75
N SER A 134 21.94 -14.06 13.50
CA SER A 134 22.13 -15.47 13.78
C SER A 134 22.18 -16.28 12.49
N THR A 135 23.21 -17.10 12.38
CA THR A 135 23.38 -18.06 11.29
C THR A 135 23.18 -19.47 11.82
N LEU A 136 22.22 -20.20 11.26
CA LEU A 136 21.96 -21.61 11.60
C LEU A 136 22.27 -22.48 10.38
N PRO A 137 23.48 -23.09 10.31
CA PRO A 137 23.88 -23.94 9.18
C PRO A 137 23.04 -25.20 9.03
N GLU A 138 22.50 -25.73 10.14
CA GLU A 138 21.69 -26.95 10.17
C GLU A 138 20.43 -26.86 9.30
N LEU A 139 19.78 -25.69 9.27
CA LEU A 139 18.60 -25.47 8.42
C LEU A 139 18.94 -25.46 6.92
N ALA A 140 20.15 -25.02 6.57
CA ALA A 140 20.62 -25.11 5.18
C ALA A 140 20.96 -26.56 4.81
N ALA A 141 21.47 -27.34 5.75
CA ALA A 141 21.73 -28.77 5.55
C ALA A 141 20.42 -29.56 5.39
N ALA A 142 19.40 -29.27 6.21
CA ALA A 142 18.07 -29.88 6.11
C ALA A 142 17.40 -29.57 4.76
N GLU A 143 17.48 -28.31 4.28
CA GLU A 143 16.95 -27.92 2.97
C GLU A 143 17.63 -28.67 1.82
N PHE A 144 18.95 -28.85 1.90
CA PHE A 144 19.68 -29.62 0.90
C PHE A 144 19.36 -31.12 0.93
N ALA A 145 19.11 -31.67 2.12
CA ALA A 145 18.74 -33.07 2.30
C ALA A 145 17.29 -33.38 1.86
N GLY A 146 16.46 -32.36 1.62
CA GLY A 146 15.03 -32.54 1.34
C GLY A 146 14.26 -33.09 2.55
N GLU A 147 14.80 -32.93 3.74
CA GLU A 147 14.19 -33.40 4.99
C GLU A 147 13.43 -32.25 5.67
N ALA A 148 12.29 -32.56 6.29
CA ALA A 148 11.51 -31.61 7.10
C ALA A 148 11.02 -30.37 6.31
N GLU A 149 10.31 -30.59 5.21
CA GLU A 149 9.69 -29.53 4.38
C GLU A 149 8.89 -28.52 5.21
N ASP A 150 8.09 -28.98 6.18
CA ASP A 150 7.32 -28.12 7.08
C ASP A 150 8.21 -27.22 7.96
N LEU A 151 9.32 -27.77 8.47
CA LEU A 151 10.28 -27.03 9.29
C LEU A 151 11.00 -25.96 8.46
N ILE A 152 11.39 -26.28 7.23
CA ILE A 152 12.03 -25.35 6.30
C ILE A 152 11.04 -24.27 5.84
N ALA A 153 9.78 -24.63 5.61
CA ALA A 153 8.72 -23.70 5.27
C ALA A 153 8.46 -22.69 6.40
N ALA A 154 8.51 -23.13 7.67
CA ALA A 154 8.37 -22.26 8.85
C ALA A 154 9.64 -21.46 9.17
N HIS A 155 10.81 -22.05 8.95
CA HIS A 155 12.11 -21.48 9.31
C HIS A 155 13.09 -21.55 8.13
N PRO A 156 12.87 -20.75 7.07
CA PRO A 156 13.71 -20.78 5.87
C PRO A 156 15.17 -20.50 6.21
N PRO A 157 16.16 -21.11 5.54
CA PRO A 157 17.58 -20.94 5.86
C PRO A 157 18.04 -19.48 5.77
N THR A 158 19.16 -19.19 6.43
CA THR A 158 19.68 -17.81 6.59
C THR A 158 20.02 -17.15 5.25
N SER A 159 20.25 -17.95 4.20
CA SER A 159 20.43 -17.49 2.81
C SER A 159 19.17 -16.91 2.18
N ARG A 160 17.98 -17.37 2.60
CA ARG A 160 16.68 -16.92 2.10
C ARG A 160 16.05 -15.86 3.01
N CYS A 161 16.30 -15.96 4.31
CA CYS A 161 15.75 -15.03 5.30
C CYS A 161 16.76 -14.79 6.43
N PRO A 162 17.34 -13.58 6.56
CA PRO A 162 18.20 -13.26 7.68
C PRO A 162 17.44 -13.37 9.01
N ARG A 163 18.15 -13.76 10.06
CA ARG A 163 17.58 -13.96 11.40
C ARG A 163 18.25 -13.07 12.43
N VAL A 164 17.47 -12.33 13.20
CA VAL A 164 17.97 -11.45 14.26
C VAL A 164 17.37 -11.87 15.59
N HIS A 165 18.20 -12.02 16.62
CA HIS A 165 17.71 -12.11 18.00
C HIS A 165 17.66 -10.72 18.59
N ALA A 166 16.46 -10.24 18.91
CA ALA A 166 16.26 -8.90 19.41
C ALA A 166 16.85 -8.75 20.82
N ILE A 167 17.63 -7.68 20.99
CA ILE A 167 18.08 -7.16 22.30
C ILE A 167 17.20 -5.98 22.70
N SER A 168 16.79 -5.18 21.72
CA SER A 168 15.87 -4.05 21.91
C SER A 168 14.91 -3.96 20.74
N VAL A 169 13.66 -3.64 21.05
CA VAL A 169 12.60 -3.33 20.08
C VAL A 169 12.00 -2.00 20.51
N ALA A 170 11.97 -1.04 19.61
CA ALA A 170 11.34 0.27 19.85
C ALA A 170 10.36 0.57 18.72
N ALA A 171 9.19 1.12 19.05
CA ALA A 171 8.29 1.69 18.06
C ALA A 171 9.02 2.82 17.32
N ALA A 172 9.10 2.72 16.00
CA ALA A 172 9.56 3.84 15.19
C ALA A 172 8.44 4.87 15.23
N GLY A 173 8.71 6.06 15.80
CA GLY A 173 7.75 7.16 15.75
C GLY A 173 7.34 7.44 14.29
N GLU A 174 6.14 8.00 14.10
CA GLU A 174 5.72 8.52 12.78
C GLU A 174 6.67 9.60 12.24
N THR A 175 7.51 10.14 13.12
CA THR A 175 8.57 11.09 12.86
C THR A 175 9.65 10.47 11.97
N GLY A 176 9.89 11.07 10.81
CA GLY A 176 11.08 10.83 9.98
C GLY A 176 12.39 11.20 10.72
N PRO A 177 13.52 11.45 10.03
CA PRO A 177 14.74 11.89 10.69
C PRO A 177 14.46 13.11 11.58
N ALA A 178 15.28 13.28 12.62
CA ALA A 178 15.31 14.50 13.42
C ALA A 178 15.49 15.71 12.48
N GLY A 179 14.38 16.31 12.09
CA GLY A 179 14.37 17.56 11.33
C GLY A 179 14.78 18.73 12.23
N PRO A 180 14.91 19.94 11.68
CA PRO A 180 15.14 21.11 12.50
C PRO A 180 14.06 21.21 13.58
N ALA A 181 14.47 21.49 14.82
CA ALA A 181 13.53 21.69 15.90
C ALA A 181 12.65 22.93 15.61
N LEU A 182 11.34 22.75 15.65
CA LEU A 182 10.37 23.85 15.48
C LEU A 182 10.20 24.59 16.80
N GLU A 183 11.22 25.35 17.18
CA GLU A 183 11.31 25.97 18.51
C GLU A 183 10.46 27.23 18.65
N THR A 184 10.09 27.88 17.53
CA THR A 184 9.37 29.16 17.55
C THR A 184 8.09 29.13 16.72
N PRO A 185 7.02 29.82 17.15
CA PRO A 185 5.78 29.95 16.37
C PRO A 185 6.00 30.52 14.96
N ALA A 186 6.91 31.48 14.82
CA ALA A 186 7.25 32.08 13.53
C ALA A 186 7.83 31.05 12.54
N LEU A 187 8.65 30.11 13.03
CA LEU A 187 9.21 29.04 12.19
C LEU A 187 8.13 28.03 11.78
N VAL A 188 7.17 27.73 12.67
CA VAL A 188 6.00 26.89 12.36
C VAL A 188 5.14 27.53 11.27
N GLU A 189 4.86 28.83 11.39
CA GLU A 189 4.10 29.58 10.40
C GLU A 189 4.83 29.65 9.04
N GLN A 190 6.14 29.90 9.06
CA GLN A 190 6.98 29.87 7.87
C GLN A 190 6.97 28.49 7.20
N ALA A 191 7.10 27.41 7.98
CA ALA A 191 7.07 26.05 7.47
C ALA A 191 5.71 25.72 6.84
N ARG A 192 4.60 26.08 7.50
CA ARG A 192 3.24 25.92 6.97
C ARG A 192 3.06 26.68 5.66
N ALA A 193 3.43 27.96 5.64
CA ALA A 193 3.28 28.83 4.47
C ALA A 193 4.12 28.33 3.28
N GLY A 194 5.38 27.94 3.53
CA GLY A 194 6.25 27.38 2.50
C GLY A 194 5.75 26.05 1.95
N LEU A 195 5.26 25.15 2.82
CA LEU A 195 4.68 23.88 2.40
C LEU A 195 3.40 24.09 1.58
N LEU A 196 2.53 25.02 2.00
CA LEU A 196 1.31 25.35 1.25
C LEU A 196 1.64 25.91 -0.14
N ALA A 197 2.60 26.83 -0.23
CA ALA A 197 3.07 27.39 -1.50
C ALA A 197 3.68 26.30 -2.41
N PHE A 198 4.44 25.37 -1.83
CA PHE A 198 4.98 24.21 -2.54
C PHE A 198 3.85 23.34 -3.13
N LEU A 199 2.88 22.94 -2.31
CA LEU A 199 1.75 22.11 -2.75
C LEU A 199 0.91 22.83 -3.82
N GLN A 200 0.69 24.14 -3.66
CA GLN A 200 -0.02 24.97 -4.64
C GLN A 200 0.67 24.95 -6.01
N ARG A 201 2.00 25.09 -6.05
CA ARG A 201 2.75 25.00 -7.32
C ARG A 201 2.61 23.61 -7.95
N CYS A 202 2.72 22.54 -7.15
CA CYS A 202 2.56 21.17 -7.64
C CYS A 202 1.14 20.86 -8.15
N LEU A 203 0.12 21.55 -7.63
CA LEU A 203 -1.28 21.42 -8.03
C LEU A 203 -1.69 22.42 -9.13
N GLY A 204 -0.74 23.09 -9.78
CA GLY A 204 -1.01 24.02 -10.88
C GLY A 204 -1.65 25.33 -10.44
N GLY A 205 -1.24 25.84 -9.27
CA GLY A 205 -1.67 27.14 -8.76
C GLY A 205 -2.93 27.10 -7.91
N ASP A 206 -3.60 25.95 -7.78
CA ASP A 206 -4.84 25.80 -7.00
C ASP A 206 -4.55 25.87 -5.49
N SER A 207 -4.81 27.05 -4.92
CA SER A 207 -4.61 27.31 -3.49
C SER A 207 -5.57 26.51 -2.59
N LEU A 208 -6.79 26.24 -3.05
CA LEU A 208 -7.80 25.56 -2.26
C LEU A 208 -7.49 24.07 -2.18
N ALA A 209 -7.12 23.46 -3.31
CA ALA A 209 -6.66 22.07 -3.34
C ALA A 209 -5.41 21.86 -2.51
N ALA A 210 -4.46 22.81 -2.54
CA ALA A 210 -3.27 22.76 -1.71
C ALA A 210 -3.59 22.79 -0.21
N GLU A 211 -4.55 23.63 0.21
CA GLU A 211 -4.94 23.71 1.62
C GLU A 211 -5.63 22.43 2.10
N TYR A 212 -6.56 21.87 1.32
CA TYR A 212 -7.20 20.59 1.69
C TYR A 212 -6.22 19.42 1.67
N LEU A 213 -5.27 19.40 0.75
CA LEU A 213 -4.22 18.37 0.74
C LEU A 213 -3.30 18.51 1.96
N LEU A 214 -2.95 19.74 2.36
CA LEU A 214 -2.19 19.99 3.59
C LEU A 214 -2.96 19.53 4.83
N LEU A 215 -4.26 19.82 4.90
CA LEU A 215 -5.14 19.35 5.99
C LEU A 215 -5.20 17.84 6.06
N GLN A 216 -5.25 17.15 4.91
CA GLN A 216 -5.18 15.69 4.86
C GLN A 216 -3.83 15.14 5.33
N LEU A 217 -2.71 15.78 4.95
CA LEU A 217 -1.36 15.37 5.36
C LEU A 217 -1.16 15.46 6.88
N VAL A 218 -1.71 16.50 7.53
CA VAL A 218 -1.66 16.63 9.00
C VAL A 218 -2.73 15.82 9.72
N GLY A 219 -3.80 15.43 9.01
CA GLY A 219 -4.90 14.64 9.56
C GLY A 219 -4.48 13.21 9.92
N ARG A 220 -5.01 12.71 11.04
CA ARG A 220 -4.79 11.34 11.53
C ARG A 220 -6.07 10.82 12.15
N VAL A 221 -6.21 9.51 12.31
CA VAL A 221 -7.36 8.96 13.04
C VAL A 221 -7.21 9.32 14.52
N ALA A 222 -7.92 10.36 14.96
CA ALA A 222 -7.82 10.89 16.32
C ALA A 222 -8.68 10.09 17.30
N THR A 223 -9.92 9.77 16.92
CA THR A 223 -10.83 8.95 17.72
C THR A 223 -11.61 7.98 16.83
N ARG A 224 -11.74 6.74 17.30
CA ARG A 224 -12.65 5.74 16.75
C ARG A 224 -13.81 5.57 17.74
N GLN A 225 -15.04 5.83 17.32
CA GLN A 225 -16.23 5.56 18.12
C GLN A 225 -17.19 4.69 17.33
N GLU A 226 -17.63 3.58 17.92
CA GLU A 226 -18.49 2.58 17.24
C GLU A 226 -19.79 3.19 16.69
N ASN A 227 -20.34 4.21 17.37
CA ASN A 227 -21.63 4.82 16.99
C ASN A 227 -21.49 6.14 16.22
N THR A 228 -20.37 6.85 16.36
CA THR A 228 -20.18 8.22 15.90
C THR A 228 -19.24 8.33 14.70
N GLY A 229 -18.60 7.21 14.34
CA GLY A 229 -17.67 7.12 13.23
C GLY A 229 -16.25 7.53 13.58
N LEU A 230 -15.50 7.93 12.56
CA LEU A 230 -14.09 8.31 12.65
C LEU A 230 -13.95 9.82 12.64
N VAL A 231 -13.08 10.34 13.51
CA VAL A 231 -12.76 11.77 13.57
C VAL A 231 -11.26 11.97 13.37
N GLY A 232 -10.91 13.05 12.66
CA GLY A 232 -9.53 13.53 12.52
C GLY A 232 -8.88 13.26 11.16
N LEU A 233 -9.50 12.41 10.33
CA LEU A 233 -9.02 12.10 8.99
C LEU A 233 -10.00 12.59 7.93
N LEU A 234 -9.46 13.08 6.81
CA LEU A 234 -10.21 13.54 5.65
C LEU A 234 -9.85 12.69 4.44
N SER A 235 -10.85 12.18 3.70
CA SER A 235 -10.65 11.65 2.35
C SER A 235 -10.97 12.73 1.31
N LEU A 236 -10.03 12.94 0.39
CA LEU A 236 -10.06 14.03 -0.57
C LEU A 236 -10.11 13.44 -1.97
N ASN A 237 -11.08 13.87 -2.78
CA ASN A 237 -11.11 13.59 -4.21
C ASN A 237 -10.89 14.86 -5.01
N LEU A 238 -9.78 14.90 -5.74
CA LEU A 238 -9.46 15.90 -6.73
C LEU A 238 -10.11 15.48 -8.06
N THR A 239 -11.21 16.13 -8.39
CA THR A 239 -12.01 15.86 -9.59
C THR A 239 -11.57 16.73 -10.76
N GLN A 240 -12.08 16.41 -11.96
CA GLN A 240 -11.77 17.12 -13.21
C GLN A 240 -10.30 17.03 -13.61
N ALA A 241 -9.60 16.00 -13.13
CA ALA A 241 -8.30 15.64 -13.64
C ALA A 241 -8.38 15.33 -15.14
N PRO A 242 -7.46 15.82 -15.99
CA PRO A 242 -7.45 15.46 -17.39
C PRO A 242 -7.23 13.95 -17.52
N ALA A 243 -8.14 13.28 -18.24
CA ALA A 243 -7.97 11.88 -18.60
C ALA A 243 -6.68 11.74 -19.42
N ALA A 244 -5.76 10.90 -18.94
CA ALA A 244 -4.50 10.69 -19.60
C ALA A 244 -4.09 9.22 -19.42
N ALA A 245 -3.53 8.64 -20.48
CA ALA A 245 -3.00 7.29 -20.41
C ALA A 245 -1.81 7.23 -19.44
N ALA A 246 -1.63 6.07 -18.80
CA ALA A 246 -0.43 5.78 -18.05
C ALA A 246 0.82 6.02 -18.92
N THR A 247 1.82 6.67 -18.34
CA THR A 247 3.05 7.03 -19.06
C THR A 247 4.05 5.87 -19.02
N PRO A 248 5.06 5.82 -19.91
CA PRO A 248 6.14 4.84 -19.79
C PRO A 248 6.92 4.96 -18.46
N ALA A 249 6.77 6.06 -17.71
CA ALA A 249 7.39 6.27 -16.41
C ALA A 249 6.66 5.56 -15.25
N GLY A 250 5.43 5.08 -15.44
CA GLY A 250 4.69 4.35 -14.41
C GLY A 250 3.19 4.22 -14.66
N PRO A 251 2.48 3.49 -13.78
CA PRO A 251 1.06 3.16 -13.96
C PRO A 251 0.10 4.33 -13.69
N LEU A 252 0.59 5.52 -13.35
CA LEU A 252 -0.19 6.72 -13.05
C LEU A 252 -0.26 7.66 -14.26
N SER A 253 -1.26 8.54 -14.26
CA SER A 253 -1.34 9.66 -15.19
C SER A 253 -0.25 10.70 -14.89
N PRO A 254 0.05 11.63 -15.82
CA PRO A 254 1.01 12.70 -15.56
C PRO A 254 0.70 13.53 -14.31
N GLN A 255 -0.59 13.80 -14.06
CA GLN A 255 -1.02 14.53 -12.87
C GLN A 255 -0.93 13.66 -11.60
N GLY A 256 -1.32 12.38 -11.69
CA GLY A 256 -1.13 11.43 -10.60
C GLY A 256 0.34 11.28 -10.22
N GLN A 257 1.24 11.24 -11.20
CA GLN A 257 2.68 11.19 -10.98
C GLN A 257 3.21 12.49 -10.34
N ALA A 258 2.75 13.65 -10.80
CA ALA A 258 3.13 14.94 -10.20
C ALA A 258 2.72 15.05 -8.72
N ILE A 259 1.51 14.61 -8.38
CA ILE A 259 1.01 14.58 -7.00
C ILE A 259 1.80 13.56 -6.18
N ARG A 260 2.04 12.37 -6.72
CA ARG A 260 2.88 11.34 -6.07
C ARG A 260 4.25 11.88 -5.72
N ASP A 261 4.94 12.54 -6.66
CA ASP A 261 6.28 13.08 -6.45
C ASP A 261 6.28 14.16 -5.35
N ALA A 262 5.24 15.02 -5.34
CA ALA A 262 5.07 16.02 -4.29
C ALA A 262 4.84 15.38 -2.91
N LEU A 263 4.00 14.34 -2.84
CA LEU A 263 3.76 13.57 -1.61
C LEU A 263 5.02 12.84 -1.14
N GLU A 264 5.74 12.14 -2.02
CA GLU A 264 6.96 11.41 -1.69
C GLU A 264 8.06 12.35 -1.20
N ALA A 265 8.06 13.62 -1.63
CA ALA A 265 9.02 14.62 -1.16
C ALA A 265 8.81 15.04 0.30
N VAL A 266 7.58 15.00 0.82
CA VAL A 266 7.24 15.53 2.16
C VAL A 266 6.75 14.46 3.14
N ALA A 267 6.12 13.38 2.67
CA ALA A 267 5.61 12.29 3.48
C ALA A 267 6.59 11.10 3.52
N PRO A 268 6.71 10.40 4.67
CA PRO A 268 7.66 9.30 4.80
C PRO A 268 7.23 8.06 4.01
N ARG A 269 5.92 7.88 3.79
CA ARG A 269 5.33 6.71 3.13
C ARG A 269 4.19 7.13 2.21
N VAL A 270 4.29 6.76 0.94
CA VAL A 270 3.27 7.01 -0.09
C VAL A 270 3.04 5.73 -0.90
N VAL A 271 1.79 5.31 -1.02
CA VAL A 271 1.39 4.15 -1.82
C VAL A 271 0.46 4.58 -2.95
N PRO A 272 0.95 4.60 -4.20
CA PRO A 272 0.12 4.91 -5.36
C PRO A 272 -0.65 3.68 -5.83
N LEU A 273 -1.97 3.78 -5.99
CA LEU A 273 -2.87 2.77 -6.53
C LEU A 273 -3.44 3.27 -7.85
N SER A 274 -3.03 2.66 -8.95
CA SER A 274 -3.60 2.91 -10.27
C SER A 274 -4.88 2.07 -10.44
N LEU A 275 -6.01 2.69 -10.79
CA LEU A 275 -7.26 1.98 -11.10
C LEU A 275 -7.35 1.58 -12.58
N ASP A 276 -6.21 1.22 -13.19
CA ASP A 276 -6.22 0.48 -14.47
C ASP A 276 -6.72 -0.96 -14.26
N ILE A 277 -7.51 -1.47 -15.20
CA ILE A 277 -8.13 -2.81 -15.10
C ILE A 277 -7.07 -3.91 -14.94
N LYS A 278 -5.90 -3.78 -15.59
CA LYS A 278 -4.84 -4.78 -15.49
C LYS A 278 -4.25 -4.80 -14.08
N GLU A 279 -3.91 -3.64 -13.54
CA GLU A 279 -3.37 -3.52 -12.17
C GLU A 279 -4.38 -3.96 -11.11
N LEU A 280 -5.64 -3.58 -11.30
CA LEU A 280 -6.72 -3.88 -10.38
C LEU A 280 -7.09 -5.39 -10.39
N SER A 281 -6.95 -6.06 -11.54
CA SER A 281 -7.21 -7.50 -11.66
C SER A 281 -5.97 -8.38 -11.42
N ALA A 282 -4.76 -7.80 -11.38
CA ALA A 282 -3.51 -8.57 -11.34
C ALA A 282 -3.33 -9.39 -10.06
N ARG A 283 -3.66 -8.81 -8.90
CA ARG A 283 -3.49 -9.46 -7.60
C ARG A 283 -4.38 -8.87 -6.52
N PRO A 284 -4.70 -9.64 -5.47
CA PRO A 284 -5.34 -9.11 -4.27
C PRO A 284 -4.52 -7.97 -3.64
N TRP A 285 -5.18 -6.86 -3.33
CA TRP A 285 -4.60 -5.73 -2.61
C TRP A 285 -4.82 -5.84 -1.11
N TRP A 286 -5.78 -6.65 -0.67
CA TRP A 286 -5.96 -6.98 0.74
C TRP A 286 -5.00 -8.12 1.16
N PRO A 287 -4.54 -8.15 2.41
CA PRO A 287 -3.70 -9.24 2.90
C PRO A 287 -4.51 -10.52 3.10
N MET A 288 -3.89 -11.67 2.88
CA MET A 288 -4.57 -12.96 3.05
C MET A 288 -3.61 -14.06 3.49
N ARG A 289 -4.10 -15.02 4.26
CA ARG A 289 -3.33 -16.21 4.63
C ARG A 289 -3.15 -17.10 3.40
N HIS A 290 -1.91 -17.50 3.13
CA HIS A 290 -1.60 -18.52 2.15
C HIS A 290 -2.04 -19.89 2.69
N GLN A 291 -2.77 -20.66 1.89
CA GLN A 291 -3.32 -21.96 2.29
C GLN A 291 -2.22 -22.98 2.64
N THR A 292 -1.19 -23.11 1.79
CA THR A 292 -0.11 -24.10 1.99
C THR A 292 0.92 -23.71 3.04
N THR A 293 1.45 -22.48 3.00
CA THR A 293 2.54 -22.06 3.88
C THR A 293 2.05 -21.51 5.23
N GLU A 294 0.74 -21.36 5.39
CA GLU A 294 0.07 -20.72 6.55
C GLU A 294 0.57 -19.30 6.88
N ARG A 295 1.32 -18.67 5.97
CA ARG A 295 1.87 -17.33 6.14
C ARG A 295 0.88 -16.28 5.65
N LEU A 296 0.94 -15.09 6.24
CA LEU A 296 0.23 -13.94 5.73
C LEU A 296 0.91 -13.43 4.44
N LEU A 297 0.22 -13.50 3.31
CA LEU A 297 0.61 -12.82 2.09
C LEU A 297 0.33 -11.33 2.23
N PRO A 298 1.33 -10.48 1.98
CA PRO A 298 1.16 -9.06 2.19
C PRO A 298 0.37 -8.46 1.02
N GLY A 299 -0.78 -7.86 1.32
CA GLY A 299 -1.54 -7.05 0.35
C GLY A 299 -0.93 -5.65 0.17
N ARG A 300 -1.28 -4.94 -0.90
CA ARG A 300 -0.90 -3.52 -1.10
C ARG A 300 -1.47 -2.60 -0.01
N LEU A 301 -2.62 -2.99 0.57
CA LEU A 301 -3.30 -2.29 1.66
C LEU A 301 -2.80 -2.73 3.06
N GLN A 302 -1.74 -3.56 3.13
CA GLN A 302 -0.99 -3.72 4.37
C GLN A 302 -0.13 -2.48 4.61
N LEU A 303 -0.72 -1.49 5.28
CA LEU A 303 -0.14 -0.15 5.43
C LEU A 303 0.25 0.10 6.88
N ALA A 304 1.40 0.73 7.07
CA ALA A 304 1.77 1.33 8.34
C ALA A 304 0.95 2.59 8.60
N LYS A 305 0.79 2.97 9.87
CA LYS A 305 0.09 4.21 10.26
C LYS A 305 0.70 5.45 9.61
N GLY A 306 -0.15 6.39 9.20
CA GLY A 306 0.22 7.64 8.53
C GLY A 306 0.69 7.48 7.08
N THR A 307 0.44 6.33 6.43
CA THR A 307 0.81 6.12 5.03
C THR A 307 -0.17 6.85 4.11
N GLN A 308 0.33 7.71 3.23
CA GLN A 308 -0.50 8.41 2.25
C GLN A 308 -0.87 7.46 1.12
N VAL A 309 -2.14 7.34 0.78
CA VAL A 309 -2.61 6.50 -0.33
C VAL A 309 -3.10 7.43 -1.44
N LEU A 310 -2.49 7.34 -2.61
CA LEU A 310 -2.93 8.07 -3.81
C LEU A 310 -3.63 7.09 -4.73
N VAL A 311 -4.92 7.29 -4.99
CA VAL A 311 -5.71 6.51 -5.93
C VAL A 311 -5.89 7.30 -7.21
N ASP A 312 -5.47 6.74 -8.34
CA ASP A 312 -5.59 7.38 -9.64
C ASP A 312 -6.64 6.67 -10.51
N GLU A 313 -7.80 7.32 -10.64
CA GLU A 313 -8.90 6.89 -11.53
C GLU A 313 -8.74 7.45 -12.95
N SER A 314 -7.82 8.39 -13.18
CA SER A 314 -7.72 9.07 -14.48
C SER A 314 -7.16 8.20 -15.60
N VAL A 315 -6.50 7.10 -15.23
CA VAL A 315 -5.98 6.05 -16.11
C VAL A 315 -6.99 4.92 -16.35
N MET A 316 -8.16 4.94 -15.70
CA MET A 316 -9.14 3.87 -15.80
C MET A 316 -9.70 3.77 -17.23
N THR A 317 -9.70 2.55 -17.76
CA THR A 317 -10.23 2.24 -19.10
C THR A 317 -11.57 1.52 -19.00
N ALA A 318 -12.39 1.59 -20.05
CA ALA A 318 -13.65 0.86 -20.11
C ALA A 318 -13.37 -0.64 -20.31
N GLY A 319 -13.99 -1.50 -19.49
CA GLY A 319 -13.86 -2.95 -19.60
C GLY A 319 -14.58 -3.69 -18.46
N MET A 320 -14.53 -5.02 -18.49
CA MET A 320 -15.08 -5.86 -17.41
C MET A 320 -14.11 -5.91 -16.24
N LEU A 321 -14.64 -5.63 -15.04
CA LEU A 321 -13.92 -5.84 -13.80
C LEU A 321 -14.00 -7.32 -13.40
N SER A 322 -12.85 -7.91 -13.09
CA SER A 322 -12.78 -9.24 -12.48
C SER A 322 -13.29 -9.22 -11.04
N GLU A 323 -13.61 -10.38 -10.48
CA GLU A 323 -13.99 -10.50 -9.05
C GLU A 323 -12.89 -9.95 -8.12
N VAL A 324 -11.62 -10.21 -8.44
CA VAL A 324 -10.47 -9.66 -7.72
C VAL A 324 -10.47 -8.14 -7.80
N ALA A 325 -10.77 -7.58 -8.97
CA ALA A 325 -10.84 -6.14 -9.15
C ALA A 325 -11.96 -5.49 -8.35
N ILE A 326 -13.16 -6.11 -8.33
CA ILE A 326 -14.28 -5.65 -7.51
C ILE A 326 -13.91 -5.69 -6.02
N ARG A 327 -13.31 -6.78 -5.56
CA ARG A 327 -12.89 -6.93 -4.16
C ARG A 327 -11.77 -5.95 -3.78
N ASN A 328 -10.87 -5.64 -4.70
CA ASN A 328 -9.86 -4.59 -4.51
C ASN A 328 -10.50 -3.21 -4.34
N LEU A 329 -11.50 -2.86 -5.17
CA LEU A 329 -12.24 -1.61 -5.02
C LEU A 329 -12.99 -1.55 -3.68
N GLN A 330 -13.65 -2.65 -3.29
CA GLN A 330 -14.33 -2.75 -1.98
C GLN A 330 -13.35 -2.59 -0.83
N ALA A 331 -12.13 -3.14 -0.93
CA ALA A 331 -11.11 -2.99 0.10
C ALA A 331 -10.62 -1.54 0.21
N VAL A 332 -10.48 -0.81 -0.90
CA VAL A 332 -10.17 0.63 -0.91
C VAL A 332 -11.33 1.44 -0.34
N GLU A 333 -12.56 1.13 -0.71
CA GLU A 333 -13.77 1.77 -0.18
C GLU A 333 -13.90 1.58 1.33
N GLY A 334 -13.65 0.35 1.82
CA GLY A 334 -13.58 0.03 3.24
C GLY A 334 -12.49 0.82 3.96
N LEU A 335 -11.29 0.90 3.38
CA LEU A 335 -10.21 1.71 3.93
C LEU A 335 -10.63 3.18 4.08
N ILE A 336 -11.22 3.77 3.05
CA ILE A 336 -11.66 5.17 3.07
C ILE A 336 -12.71 5.39 4.17
N ARG A 337 -13.73 4.52 4.24
CA ARG A 337 -14.90 4.70 5.12
C ARG A 337 -14.61 4.37 6.58
N SER A 338 -13.95 3.25 6.84
CA SER A 338 -13.80 2.70 8.20
C SER A 338 -12.36 2.70 8.70
N GLN A 339 -11.38 3.13 7.87
CA GLN A 339 -9.97 3.11 8.23
C GLN A 339 -9.58 1.77 8.84
N LYS A 340 -10.03 0.70 8.18
CA LYS A 340 -9.78 -0.69 8.48
C LYS A 340 -9.52 -1.43 7.17
N VAL A 341 -8.74 -2.50 7.25
CA VAL A 341 -8.45 -3.40 6.13
C VAL A 341 -8.82 -4.81 6.55
N SER A 342 -9.59 -5.51 5.72
CA SER A 342 -9.98 -6.90 5.97
C SER A 342 -8.86 -7.85 5.56
N TYR A 343 -8.49 -8.76 6.47
CA TYR A 343 -7.45 -9.77 6.27
C TYR A 343 -8.14 -11.10 6.06
N GLY A 344 -7.95 -11.71 4.89
CA GLY A 344 -8.62 -12.96 4.53
C GLY A 344 -7.94 -14.17 5.17
N PHE A 345 -8.66 -14.94 5.99
CA PHE A 345 -8.21 -16.18 6.61
C PHE A 345 -9.14 -17.33 6.22
N GLU A 346 -9.20 -17.67 4.92
CA GLU A 346 -9.95 -18.78 4.28
C GLU A 346 -11.44 -18.91 4.67
N PHE A 347 -11.72 -19.18 5.94
CA PHE A 347 -13.04 -19.33 6.56
C PHE A 347 -13.52 -18.09 7.30
N PHE A 348 -12.66 -17.11 7.58
CA PHE A 348 -13.06 -15.87 8.23
C PHE A 348 -12.25 -14.67 7.74
N GLU A 349 -12.73 -13.48 8.07
CA GLU A 349 -12.04 -12.21 7.82
C GLU A 349 -11.70 -11.53 9.15
N LEU A 350 -10.50 -10.98 9.25
CA LEU A 350 -10.06 -10.23 10.40
C LEU A 350 -9.88 -8.77 10.02
N GLU A 351 -10.67 -7.88 10.62
CA GLU A 351 -10.50 -6.44 10.41
C GLU A 351 -9.32 -5.92 11.21
N GLN A 352 -8.38 -5.28 10.52
CA GLN A 352 -7.24 -4.60 11.13
C GLN A 352 -7.38 -3.10 10.97
N GLU A 353 -7.17 -2.37 12.06
CA GLU A 353 -7.18 -0.92 12.03
C GLU A 353 -6.05 -0.36 11.16
N ALA A 354 -6.37 0.67 10.39
CA ALA A 354 -5.44 1.40 9.55
C ALA A 354 -5.51 2.90 9.86
N ASP A 355 -4.42 3.62 9.62
CA ASP A 355 -4.42 5.08 9.56
C ASP A 355 -3.72 5.44 8.25
N ALA A 356 -4.52 5.67 7.21
CA ALA A 356 -4.05 5.94 5.87
C ALA A 356 -4.96 6.97 5.22
N PRO A 357 -4.56 8.26 5.21
CA PRO A 357 -5.25 9.28 4.43
C PRO A 357 -5.25 8.90 2.95
N VAL A 358 -6.41 9.05 2.29
CA VAL A 358 -6.60 8.66 0.89
C VAL A 358 -6.92 9.88 0.04
N THR A 359 -6.03 10.18 -0.91
CA THR A 359 -6.27 11.15 -1.99
C THR A 359 -6.72 10.39 -3.23
N VAL A 360 -7.86 10.77 -3.80
CA VAL A 360 -8.37 10.21 -5.05
C VAL A 360 -8.23 11.26 -6.15
N LEU A 361 -7.74 10.85 -7.32
CA LEU A 361 -7.69 11.68 -8.52
C LEU A 361 -8.68 11.11 -9.53
N SER A 362 -9.68 11.88 -9.93
CA SER A 362 -10.75 11.42 -10.82
C SER A 362 -11.06 12.42 -11.94
N CYS A 363 -11.39 11.91 -13.13
CA CYS A 363 -11.79 12.76 -14.27
C CYS A 363 -13.19 13.37 -14.10
N GLY A 364 -14.05 12.72 -13.30
CA GLY A 364 -15.44 13.10 -13.15
C GLY A 364 -16.04 12.47 -11.89
N ARG A 365 -17.13 11.72 -12.04
CA ARG A 365 -17.73 11.03 -10.90
C ARG A 365 -16.90 9.80 -10.54
N SER A 366 -16.30 9.81 -9.35
CA SER A 366 -15.47 8.70 -8.88
C SER A 366 -16.25 7.40 -8.69
N MET A 367 -15.59 6.26 -8.85
CA MET A 367 -16.16 4.95 -8.48
C MET A 367 -16.27 4.77 -6.96
N LEU A 368 -15.43 5.47 -6.20
CA LEU A 368 -15.36 5.43 -4.73
C LEU A 368 -16.24 6.51 -4.07
N LYS A 369 -17.20 7.02 -4.82
CA LYS A 369 -17.97 8.21 -4.48
C LYS A 369 -18.67 8.15 -3.12
N ASP A 370 -19.16 6.97 -2.76
CA ASP A 370 -19.98 6.76 -1.57
C ASP A 370 -19.11 6.60 -0.30
N ALA A 371 -17.78 6.62 -0.44
CA ALA A 371 -16.83 6.61 0.66
C ALA A 371 -16.07 7.95 0.82
N ILE A 372 -15.89 8.69 -0.26
CA ILE A 372 -15.15 9.96 -0.26
C ILE A 372 -15.94 11.05 0.48
N ALA A 373 -15.29 11.71 1.44
CA ALA A 373 -15.88 12.78 2.24
C ALA A 373 -15.91 14.13 1.50
N LEU A 374 -14.83 14.49 0.81
CA LEU A 374 -14.70 15.80 0.15
C LEU A 374 -14.37 15.67 -1.33
N TRP A 375 -15.08 16.46 -2.12
CA TRP A 375 -14.96 16.53 -3.57
C TRP A 375 -14.55 17.94 -3.97
N LEU A 376 -13.42 18.04 -4.65
CA LEU A 376 -12.88 19.32 -5.05
C LEU A 376 -12.52 19.28 -6.54
N PRO A 377 -13.16 20.10 -7.39
CA PRO A 377 -12.70 20.34 -8.75
C PRO A 377 -11.30 20.94 -8.73
N LEU A 378 -10.36 20.32 -9.43
CA LEU A 378 -9.00 20.82 -9.50
C LEU A 378 -8.90 21.89 -10.57
N GLU A 379 -8.79 23.15 -10.17
CA GLU A 379 -8.70 24.30 -11.06
C GLU A 379 -7.23 24.57 -11.45
N ALA A 380 -6.57 23.57 -12.04
CA ALA A 380 -5.15 23.68 -12.39
C ALA A 380 -4.93 24.64 -13.57
N SER A 381 -4.28 25.77 -13.32
CA SER A 381 -3.71 26.64 -14.34
C SER A 381 -2.32 26.12 -14.69
N SER A 382 -2.23 25.17 -15.63
CA SER A 382 -0.98 24.54 -16.12
C SER A 382 0.01 24.10 -15.01
N PRO A 383 -0.02 22.83 -14.56
CA PRO A 383 0.90 22.38 -13.51
C PRO A 383 2.37 22.60 -13.90
N GLU A 384 3.13 23.27 -13.02
CA GLU A 384 4.58 23.38 -13.18
C GLU A 384 5.20 21.97 -13.08
N PRO A 385 6.29 21.68 -13.83
CA PRO A 385 6.96 20.40 -13.70
C PRO A 385 7.44 20.20 -12.25
N THR A 386 6.93 19.17 -11.58
CA THR A 386 7.22 18.91 -10.15
C THR A 386 8.72 18.86 -9.86
N ALA A 387 9.53 18.34 -10.80
CA ALA A 387 10.98 18.32 -10.68
C ALA A 387 11.62 19.72 -10.51
N GLY A 388 11.12 20.73 -11.23
CA GLY A 388 11.60 22.11 -11.09
C GLY A 388 11.20 22.72 -9.75
N VAL A 389 9.94 22.52 -9.36
CA VAL A 389 9.43 22.98 -8.05
C VAL A 389 10.23 22.35 -6.90
N LEU A 390 10.50 21.05 -6.97
CA LEU A 390 11.29 20.32 -5.97
C LEU A 390 12.73 20.83 -5.87
N ALA A 391 13.35 21.18 -7.00
CA ALA A 391 14.70 21.76 -7.01
C ALA A 391 14.73 23.12 -6.30
N ASP A 392 13.72 23.97 -6.51
CA ASP A 392 13.62 25.28 -5.89
C ASP A 392 13.48 25.20 -4.36
N VAL A 393 12.71 24.23 -3.87
CA VAL A 393 12.41 24.09 -2.43
C VAL A 393 13.26 23.05 -1.71
N ALA A 394 14.28 22.46 -2.37
CA ALA A 394 15.05 21.35 -1.84
C ALA A 394 15.63 21.63 -0.43
N GLY A 395 16.11 22.87 -0.20
CA GLY A 395 16.62 23.30 1.11
C GLY A 395 15.55 23.47 2.21
N GLN A 396 14.27 23.59 1.84
CA GLN A 396 13.13 23.76 2.75
C GLN A 396 12.42 22.44 3.07
N LEU A 397 12.62 21.38 2.27
CA LEU A 397 11.99 20.07 2.50
C LEU A 397 12.20 19.50 3.91
N PRO A 398 13.39 19.60 4.55
CA PRO A 398 13.55 19.14 5.93
C PRO A 398 12.64 19.89 6.91
N LEU A 399 12.43 21.18 6.70
CA LEU A 399 11.55 22.02 7.52
C LEU A 399 10.08 21.61 7.31
N PHE A 400 9.66 21.34 6.07
CA PHE A 400 8.30 20.87 5.77
C PHE A 400 8.01 19.51 6.40
N ARG A 401 8.98 18.58 6.32
CA ARG A 401 8.88 17.25 6.94
C ARG A 401 8.79 17.35 8.47
N ALA A 402 9.61 18.22 9.08
CA ALA A 402 9.55 18.49 10.52
C ALA A 402 8.19 19.07 10.93
N PHE A 403 7.63 19.99 10.13
CA PHE A 403 6.30 20.55 10.36
C PHE A 403 5.21 19.49 10.33
N LEU A 404 5.18 18.64 9.30
CA LEU A 404 4.19 17.57 9.22
C LEU A 404 4.31 16.59 10.38
N ALA A 405 5.54 16.18 10.72
CA ALA A 405 5.79 15.28 11.84
C ALA A 405 5.35 15.88 13.18
N HIS A 406 5.64 17.17 13.41
CA HIS A 406 5.23 17.87 14.62
C HIS A 406 3.71 18.05 14.69
N ALA A 407 3.09 18.56 13.61
CA ALA A 407 1.65 18.84 13.57
C ALA A 407 0.80 17.57 13.74
N ARG A 408 1.19 16.45 13.12
CA ARG A 408 0.52 15.15 13.29
C ARG A 408 0.64 14.61 14.71
N GLY A 409 1.75 14.90 15.39
CA GLY A 409 2.00 14.46 16.77
C GLY A 409 1.26 15.26 17.84
N LEU A 410 0.62 16.39 17.48
CA LEU A 410 -0.13 17.20 18.44
C LEU A 410 -1.38 16.48 18.92
N ASP A 411 -1.75 16.75 20.18
CA ASP A 411 -3.03 16.34 20.72
C ASP A 411 -4.15 17.13 20.08
N PHE A 412 -5.19 16.42 19.64
CA PHE A 412 -6.36 17.01 19.02
C PHE A 412 -7.51 17.05 20.03
N SER A 413 -8.01 18.25 20.30
CA SER A 413 -9.22 18.49 21.08
C SER A 413 -10.04 19.56 20.40
N ILE A 414 -11.35 19.33 20.25
CA ILE A 414 -12.27 20.30 19.64
C ILE A 414 -12.74 21.25 20.75
N PRO A 415 -12.36 22.54 20.72
CA PRO A 415 -12.83 23.49 21.72
C PRO A 415 -14.31 23.80 21.53
N SER A 416 -15.02 24.11 22.61
CA SER A 416 -16.47 24.39 22.59
C SER A 416 -16.86 25.53 21.64
N SER A 417 -16.02 26.55 21.51
CA SER A 417 -16.21 27.65 20.55
C SER A 417 -16.24 27.17 19.09
N MET A 418 -15.46 26.14 18.77
CA MET A 418 -15.46 25.54 17.43
C MET A 418 -16.71 24.70 17.21
N THR A 419 -17.17 23.96 18.21
CA THR A 419 -18.42 23.19 18.15
C THR A 419 -19.60 24.07 17.79
N GLU A 420 -19.78 25.22 18.47
CA GLU A 420 -20.85 26.17 18.14
C GLU A 420 -20.73 26.72 16.72
N THR A 421 -19.50 26.95 16.25
CA THR A 421 -19.24 27.46 14.90
C THR A 421 -19.63 26.42 13.85
N VAL A 422 -19.23 25.16 14.08
CA VAL A 422 -19.58 24.03 13.20
C VAL A 422 -21.10 23.83 13.16
N GLU A 423 -21.79 23.86 14.31
CA GLU A 423 -23.25 23.74 14.38
C GLU A 423 -23.96 24.85 13.60
N LYS A 424 -23.51 26.10 13.74
CA LYS A 424 -24.06 27.25 13.01
C LYS A 424 -23.84 27.12 11.50
N VAL A 425 -22.63 26.74 11.08
CA VAL A 425 -22.29 26.54 9.66
C VAL A 425 -23.11 25.39 9.08
N TRP A 426 -23.27 24.29 9.82
CA TRP A 426 -24.05 23.14 9.40
C TRP A 426 -25.55 23.46 9.27
N ALA A 427 -26.11 24.19 10.25
CA ALA A 427 -27.50 24.65 10.17
C ALA A 427 -27.74 25.57 8.97
N ALA A 428 -26.82 26.52 8.71
CA ALA A 428 -26.89 27.41 7.57
C ALA A 428 -26.77 26.66 6.23
N ALA A 429 -25.89 25.65 6.16
CA ALA A 429 -25.73 24.80 4.97
C ALA A 429 -27.00 24.01 4.66
N ASN A 430 -27.60 23.37 5.68
CA ASN A 430 -28.86 22.64 5.54
C ASN A 430 -30.01 23.55 5.08
N GLU A 431 -30.08 24.77 5.62
CA GLU A 431 -31.09 25.74 5.19
C GLU A 431 -30.89 26.15 3.73
N LEU A 432 -29.64 26.41 3.32
CA LEU A 432 -29.31 26.75 1.93
C LEU A 432 -29.66 25.60 0.98
N GLU A 433 -29.37 24.36 1.37
CA GLU A 433 -29.67 23.17 0.58
C GLU A 433 -31.19 22.97 0.41
N ASN A 434 -31.95 23.07 1.51
CA ASN A 434 -33.41 23.04 1.47
C ASN A 434 -33.99 24.14 0.57
N ARG A 435 -33.45 25.36 0.64
CA ARG A 435 -33.84 26.47 -0.24
C ARG A 435 -33.50 26.19 -1.71
N ARG A 436 -32.34 25.59 -2.02
CA ARG A 436 -31.97 25.18 -3.38
C ARG A 436 -32.91 24.11 -3.92
N ALA A 437 -33.20 23.07 -3.13
CA ALA A 437 -34.13 22.01 -3.48
C ALA A 437 -35.55 22.56 -3.78
N ALA A 438 -36.04 23.47 -2.93
CA ALA A 438 -37.34 24.12 -3.14
C ALA A 438 -37.36 24.95 -4.45
N ARG A 439 -36.29 25.68 -4.76
CA ARG A 439 -36.16 26.44 -6.02
C ARG A 439 -36.13 25.53 -7.25
N CYS A 440 -35.38 24.43 -7.20
CA CYS A 440 -35.34 23.45 -8.29
C CYS A 440 -36.72 22.80 -8.51
N ALA A 441 -37.41 22.41 -7.44
CA ALA A 441 -38.76 21.85 -7.53
C ALA A 441 -39.77 22.84 -8.14
N ALA A 442 -39.71 24.11 -7.73
CA ALA A 442 -40.55 25.17 -8.30
C ALA A 442 -40.25 25.43 -9.77
N ALA A 443 -38.97 25.42 -10.18
CA ALA A 443 -38.57 25.57 -11.58
C ALA A 443 -39.05 24.38 -12.44
N SER A 444 -38.91 23.14 -11.96
CA SER A 444 -39.43 21.95 -12.65
C SER A 444 -40.95 21.97 -12.80
N ALA A 445 -41.68 22.44 -11.79
CA ALA A 445 -43.13 22.59 -11.85
C ALA A 445 -43.61 23.69 -12.82
N ALA A 446 -42.81 24.73 -13.02
CA ALA A 446 -43.09 25.81 -13.98
C ALA A 446 -42.80 25.41 -15.43
N VAL A 447 -41.83 24.51 -15.67
CA VAL A 447 -41.53 23.96 -17.01
C VAL A 447 -42.54 22.88 -17.43
N ALA A 448 -43.22 22.26 -16.47
CA ALA A 448 -44.24 21.23 -16.73
C ALA A 448 -45.66 21.80 -17.00
N ARG A 449 -45.85 23.11 -16.88
CA ARG A 449 -47.08 23.84 -17.26
C ARG A 449 -46.86 24.56 -18.58
#